data_AF-A0A9E4H1E6-F1
#
_entry.id   AF-A0A9E4H1E6-F1
#
_cell.length_a   1.000
_cell.length_b   1.000
_cell.length_c   1.000
_cell.angle_alpha   90.00
_cell.angle_beta   90.00
_cell.angle_gamma   90.00
#
_symmetry.space_group_name_H-M   'P 1'
#
loop_
_entity.id
_entity.type
_entity.pdbx_description
1 polymer ?
#
loop_
_entity_poly.entity_id
_entity_poly.type
_entity_poly.pdbx_seq_one_letter_code
_entity_poly.pdbx_strand_id
1 'polypeptide(L)'
;MKRFFLLFSLLVGSFAIAQIDSATIVTEALAFQKELDSSYADPEHDRMHFEGLPFFEIDPKFCVEAKFKKAKKPRTFEMETTTDRLPVYDV
;
A
#
# COMPACT_ATOMS: atom_id res chain seq x y z
N MET A 1 23.73 -6.21 -38.03
CA MET A 1 23.75 -4.85 -37.44
C MET A 1 22.35 -4.32 -37.16
N LYS A 2 21.54 -3.95 -38.17
CA LYS A 2 20.18 -3.36 -37.96
C LYS A 2 19.20 -4.25 -37.17
N ARG A 3 19.18 -5.57 -37.44
CA ARG A 3 18.36 -6.55 -36.69
C ARG A 3 18.79 -6.72 -35.23
N PHE A 4 20.09 -6.59 -34.96
CA PHE A 4 20.63 -6.65 -33.61
C PHE A 4 20.29 -5.37 -32.82
N PHE A 5 20.31 -4.23 -33.51
CA PHE A 5 19.90 -2.94 -32.95
C PHE A 5 18.39 -2.90 -32.61
N LEU A 6 17.55 -3.51 -33.46
CA LEU A 6 16.12 -3.68 -33.20
C LEU A 6 15.86 -4.60 -32.00
N LEU A 7 16.57 -5.73 -31.88
CA LEU A 7 16.45 -6.63 -30.73
C LEU A 7 16.94 -5.97 -29.43
N PHE A 8 18.01 -5.18 -29.50
CA PHE A 8 18.51 -4.43 -28.34
C PHE A 8 17.52 -3.34 -27.90
N SER A 9 16.93 -2.60 -28.84
CA SER A 9 15.88 -1.60 -28.57
C SER A 9 14.65 -2.23 -27.88
N LEU A 10 14.21 -3.40 -28.36
CA LEU A 10 13.09 -4.14 -27.76
C LEU A 10 13.40 -4.62 -26.34
N LEU A 11 14.63 -5.02 -26.07
CA LEU A 11 15.08 -5.46 -24.75
C LEU A 11 15.10 -4.30 -23.74
N VAL A 12 15.58 -3.11 -24.14
CA VAL A 12 15.64 -1.92 -23.28
C VAL A 12 14.25 -1.39 -22.94
N GLY A 13 13.31 -1.41 -23.90
CA GLY A 13 11.92 -0.95 -23.67
C GLY A 13 11.19 -1.74 -22.58
N SER A 14 11.50 -3.04 -22.43
CA SER A 14 10.88 -3.90 -21.40
C SER A 14 11.26 -3.52 -19.97
N PHE A 15 12.47 -2.95 -19.76
CA PHE A 15 12.91 -2.52 -18.43
C PHE A 15 12.26 -1.22 -17.96
N ALA A 16 11.79 -0.37 -18.88
CA ALA A 16 11.18 0.93 -18.55
C ALA A 16 9.76 0.79 -17.96
N ILE A 17 9.08 -0.33 -18.21
CA ILE A 17 7.68 -0.57 -17.80
C ILE A 17 7.61 -1.22 -16.40
N ALA A 18 8.74 -1.69 -15.86
CA ALA A 18 8.78 -2.41 -14.58
C ALA A 18 8.88 -1.49 -13.34
N GLN A 19 9.00 -0.17 -13.51
CA GLN A 19 9.09 0.78 -12.40
C GLN A 19 7.70 1.16 -11.90
N ILE A 20 7.51 1.16 -10.57
CA ILE A 20 6.32 1.72 -9.94
C ILE A 20 6.38 3.24 -10.13
N ASP A 21 5.43 3.80 -10.88
CA ASP A 21 5.34 5.25 -11.05
C ASP A 21 4.56 5.88 -9.90
N SER A 22 5.00 7.08 -9.53
CA SER A 22 4.34 7.99 -8.60
C SER A 22 2.85 8.20 -8.91
N ALA A 23 2.48 8.29 -10.19
CA ALA A 23 1.09 8.46 -10.59
C ALA A 23 0.22 7.25 -10.22
N THR A 24 0.77 6.05 -10.33
CA THR A 24 0.09 4.80 -9.94
C THR A 24 -0.13 4.79 -8.43
N ILE A 25 0.90 5.11 -7.62
CA ILE A 25 0.80 5.19 -6.16
C ILE A 25 -0.31 6.14 -5.73
N VAL A 26 -0.37 7.33 -6.33
CA VAL A 26 -1.39 8.34 -6.01
C VAL A 26 -2.79 7.83 -6.37
N THR A 27 -2.95 7.21 -7.54
CA THR A 27 -4.24 6.70 -8.00
C THR A 27 -4.76 5.57 -7.09
N GLU A 28 -3.90 4.63 -6.72
CA GLU A 28 -4.25 3.53 -5.82
C GLU A 28 -4.57 4.03 -4.40
N ALA A 29 -3.78 4.97 -3.88
CA ALA A 29 -4.04 5.57 -2.57
C ALA A 29 -5.38 6.31 -2.53
N LEU A 30 -5.72 7.09 -3.56
CA LEU A 30 -7.02 7.77 -3.66
C LEU A 30 -8.19 6.78 -3.73
N ALA A 31 -8.04 5.69 -4.48
CA ALA A 31 -9.04 4.64 -4.56
C ALA A 31 -9.28 3.98 -3.18
N PHE A 32 -8.20 3.69 -2.46
CA PHE A 32 -8.27 3.10 -1.12
C PHE A 32 -8.86 4.06 -0.08
N GLN A 33 -8.48 5.34 -0.11
CA GLN A 33 -9.07 6.37 0.76
C GLN A 33 -10.59 6.43 0.60
N LYS A 34 -11.07 6.41 -0.65
CA LYS A 34 -12.50 6.41 -0.97
C LYS A 34 -13.23 5.16 -0.46
N GLU A 35 -12.62 3.98 -0.65
CA GLU A 35 -13.18 2.73 -0.12
C GLU A 35 -13.27 2.77 1.41
N LEU A 36 -12.21 3.25 2.05
CA LEU A 36 -12.16 3.37 3.51
C LEU A 36 -13.23 4.34 4.00
N ASP A 37 -13.32 5.56 3.45
CA ASP A 37 -14.38 6.51 3.82
C ASP A 37 -15.77 5.88 3.70
N SER A 38 -16.04 5.15 2.60
CA SER A 38 -17.32 4.46 2.43
C SER A 38 -17.57 3.38 3.48
N SER A 39 -16.53 2.68 3.94
CA SER A 39 -16.66 1.66 4.99
C SER A 39 -16.92 2.26 6.38
N TYR A 40 -16.53 3.52 6.59
CA TYR A 40 -16.77 4.25 7.83
C TYR A 40 -18.02 5.13 7.79
N ALA A 41 -18.56 5.43 6.61
CA ALA A 41 -19.81 6.18 6.44
C ALA A 41 -21.00 5.35 6.91
N ASP A 42 -21.36 5.48 8.19
CA ASP A 42 -22.54 4.85 8.79
C ASP A 42 -23.63 5.90 9.03
N PRO A 43 -24.79 5.78 8.38
CA PRO A 43 -25.84 6.78 8.46
C PRO A 43 -26.61 6.78 9.80
N GLU A 44 -26.48 5.75 10.65
CA GLU A 44 -27.35 5.58 11.82
C GLU A 44 -26.81 6.22 13.13
N HIS A 45 -25.50 6.53 13.21
CA HIS A 45 -24.84 7.00 14.44
C HIS A 45 -24.23 8.42 14.28
N ASP A 46 -23.25 8.81 15.13
CA ASP A 46 -22.50 10.09 15.18
C ASP A 46 -21.86 10.57 13.85
N ARG A 47 -22.19 9.92 12.74
CA ARG A 47 -21.67 10.10 11.39
C ARG A 47 -22.70 10.65 10.41
N MET A 48 -23.80 11.23 10.90
CA MET A 48 -24.77 11.97 10.05
C MET A 48 -24.12 13.09 9.23
N HIS A 49 -22.98 13.62 9.69
CA HIS A 49 -22.17 14.64 9.00
C HIS A 49 -20.76 14.14 8.67
N PHE A 50 -20.59 12.85 8.38
CA PHE A 50 -19.29 12.31 8.01
C PHE A 50 -18.86 12.80 6.62
N GLU A 51 -17.80 13.61 6.58
CA GLU A 51 -17.24 14.17 5.35
C GLU A 51 -16.03 13.37 4.81
N GLY A 52 -15.49 12.45 5.61
CA GLY A 52 -14.31 11.66 5.30
C GLY A 52 -13.35 11.54 6.49
N LEU A 53 -12.42 10.59 6.42
CA LEU A 53 -11.34 10.44 7.39
C LEU A 53 -10.24 11.49 7.15
N PRO A 54 -9.54 11.94 8.20
CA PRO A 54 -8.44 12.90 8.07
C PRO A 54 -7.16 12.22 7.58
N PHE A 55 -7.05 11.96 6.28
CA PHE A 55 -5.85 11.37 5.68
C PHE A 55 -4.67 12.34 5.66
N PHE A 56 -3.45 11.80 5.74
CA PHE A 56 -2.26 12.55 5.36
C PHE A 56 -2.24 12.81 3.85
N GLU A 57 -1.53 13.86 3.43
CA GLU A 57 -1.24 14.08 2.00
C GLU A 57 -0.49 12.89 1.41
N ILE A 58 -0.86 12.49 0.20
CA ILE A 58 -0.23 11.36 -0.48
C ILE A 58 1.16 11.80 -0.96
N ASP A 59 2.20 11.31 -0.29
CA ASP A 59 3.59 11.53 -0.67
C ASP A 59 4.27 10.20 -1.03
N PRO A 60 4.52 9.95 -2.34
CA PRO A 60 5.22 8.75 -2.81
C PRO A 60 6.60 8.52 -2.19
N LYS A 61 7.24 9.55 -1.60
CA LYS A 61 8.54 9.39 -0.91
C LYS A 61 8.46 8.47 0.31
N PHE A 62 7.28 8.33 0.90
CA PHE A 62 7.05 7.40 2.02
C PHE A 62 6.65 5.99 1.54
N CYS A 63 6.48 5.78 0.23
CA CYS A 63 6.31 4.46 -0.37
C CYS A 63 7.69 3.89 -0.72
N VAL A 64 8.27 3.10 0.19
CA VAL A 64 9.61 2.54 0.03
C VAL A 64 9.58 1.05 -0.28
N GLU A 65 10.47 0.59 -1.16
CA GLU A 65 10.62 -0.84 -1.44
C GLU A 65 11.37 -1.54 -0.29
N ALA A 66 10.64 -2.32 0.50
CA ALA A 66 11.21 -3.13 1.58
C ALA A 66 11.59 -4.53 1.09
N LYS A 67 12.76 -5.03 1.51
CA LYS A 67 13.16 -6.42 1.25
C LYS A 67 12.40 -7.38 2.18
N PHE A 68 11.49 -8.16 1.61
CA PHE A 68 10.78 -9.20 2.36
C PHE A 68 11.75 -10.29 2.84
N LYS A 69 11.74 -10.57 4.16
CA LYS A 69 12.50 -11.66 4.79
C LYS A 69 11.57 -12.51 5.64
N LYS A 70 11.22 -13.70 5.15
CA LYS A 70 10.36 -14.64 5.89
C LYS A 70 11.08 -15.18 7.13
N ALA A 71 10.41 -15.13 8.28
CA ALA A 71 10.91 -15.77 9.50
C ALA A 71 10.95 -17.30 9.34
N LYS A 72 12.11 -17.91 9.63
CA LYS A 72 12.28 -19.38 9.55
C LYS A 72 11.64 -20.13 10.72
N LYS A 73 11.56 -19.47 11.87
CA LYS A 73 10.98 -19.98 13.12
C LYS A 73 10.23 -18.82 13.75
N PRO A 74 8.94 -18.66 13.41
CA PRO A 74 8.19 -17.54 13.93
C PRO A 74 8.07 -17.65 15.45
N ARG A 75 8.14 -16.51 16.13
CA ARG A 75 7.92 -16.43 17.57
C ARG A 75 6.56 -15.81 17.81
N THR A 76 5.79 -16.41 18.70
CA THR A 76 4.56 -15.83 19.22
C THR A 76 4.88 -14.70 20.18
N PHE A 77 4.10 -13.63 20.12
CA PHE A 77 4.16 -12.54 21.09
C PHE A 77 2.76 -11.95 21.30
N GLU A 78 2.54 -11.41 22.49
CA GLU A 78 1.31 -10.71 22.85
C GLU A 78 1.46 -9.21 22.54
N MET A 79 0.44 -8.62 21.92
CA MET A 79 0.38 -7.18 21.67
C MET A 79 -0.58 -6.52 22.66
N GLU A 80 -0.12 -5.51 23.38
CA GLU A 80 -0.97 -4.70 24.24
C GLU A 80 -2.03 -3.96 23.41
N THR A 81 -3.28 -3.94 23.90
CA THR A 81 -4.38 -3.19 23.29
C THR A 81 -4.88 -2.10 24.24
N THR A 82 -5.80 -1.26 23.80
CA THR A 82 -6.46 -0.26 24.66
C THR A 82 -7.36 -0.88 25.75
N THR A 83 -7.46 -2.22 25.77
CA THR A 83 -8.19 -3.02 26.75
C THR A 83 -7.25 -4.06 27.36
N ASP A 84 -7.67 -4.76 28.41
CA ASP A 84 -6.87 -5.83 29.03
C ASP A 84 -6.61 -7.04 28.11
N ARG A 85 -7.22 -7.08 26.91
CA ARG A 85 -6.98 -8.13 25.93
C ARG A 85 -5.55 -8.05 25.39
N LEU A 86 -4.90 -9.21 25.36
CA LEU A 86 -3.56 -9.44 24.81
C LEU A 86 -3.63 -10.42 23.62
N PRO A 87 -3.93 -9.97 22.39
CA PRO A 87 -3.94 -10.85 21.23
C PRO A 87 -2.53 -11.34 20.89
N VAL A 88 -2.45 -12.60 20.47
CA VAL A 88 -1.19 -13.29 20.14
C VAL A 88 -0.95 -13.25 18.63
N TYR A 89 0.26 -12.88 18.22
CA TYR A 89 0.69 -12.80 16.81
C TYR A 89 2.01 -13.54 16.60
N ASP A 90 2.25 -13.95 15.35
CA ASP A 90 3.50 -14.57 14.90
C ASP A 90 4.36 -13.56 14.14
N VAL A 91 5.67 -13.53 14.42
CA VAL A 91 6.68 -12.75 13.66
C VAL A 91 7.54 -13.63 12.78
#